data_AF-A0ABD2P6Z7-F1
#
_entry.id   AF-A0ABD2P6Z7-F1
#
_cell.length_a   1.000
_cell.length_b   1.000
_cell.length_c   1.000
_cell.angle_alpha   90.00
_cell.angle_beta   90.00
_cell.angle_gamma   90.00
#
_symmetry.space_group_name_H-M   'P 1'
#
loop_
_entity.id
_entity.type
_entity.pdbx_description
1 polymer ?
#
loop_
_entity_poly.entity_id
_entity_poly.type
_entity_poly.pdbx_seq_one_letter_code
_entity_poly.pdbx_strand_id
1 'polypeptide(L)'
;MKVKKKQTREERLEKKRQAEKLRYQRIKNDPVKNAQLKEKEKQQYKKKKEKGQIKSIKDMSEREQRAIRKIWREKTKKHRDRVKLQITRNNPITPPASDNEDQPPLPENNIALAAKQRSEIQRKLRNKLIKKQQCEIKQLRQNVRDCQKKIRRMGKQKMTPNSKVADLLQNTTKENVEEVKKNYYLVRWSNINSKKI
;
A
#
# COMPACT_ATOMS: atom_id res chain seq x y z
N MET A 1 -22.04 -4.31 -44.89
CA MET A 1 -20.81 -4.77 -44.20
C MET A 1 -20.95 -4.53 -42.69
N LYS A 2 -20.73 -5.52 -41.83
CA LYS A 2 -20.85 -5.34 -40.36
C LYS A 2 -19.57 -4.69 -39.81
N VAL A 3 -19.69 -3.49 -39.26
CA VAL A 3 -18.57 -2.75 -38.65
C VAL A 3 -18.09 -3.50 -37.40
N LYS A 4 -16.82 -3.93 -37.37
CA LYS A 4 -16.24 -4.60 -36.20
C LYS A 4 -16.12 -3.60 -35.04
N LYS A 5 -16.70 -3.96 -33.88
CA LYS A 5 -16.55 -3.17 -32.64
C LYS A 5 -15.06 -3.06 -32.28
N LYS A 6 -14.62 -1.84 -31.92
CA LYS A 6 -13.26 -1.60 -31.43
C LYS A 6 -13.10 -2.29 -30.08
N GLN A 7 -12.15 -3.23 -29.99
CA GLN A 7 -11.86 -3.94 -28.74
C GLN A 7 -11.33 -2.99 -27.68
N THR A 8 -11.71 -3.21 -26.43
CA THR A 8 -11.15 -2.45 -25.31
C THR A 8 -9.66 -2.80 -25.11
N ARG A 9 -8.91 -1.93 -24.42
CA ARG A 9 -7.48 -2.16 -24.16
C ARG A 9 -7.26 -3.46 -23.38
N GLU A 10 -8.11 -3.74 -22.39
CA GLU A 10 -8.05 -4.94 -21.56
C GLU A 10 -8.34 -6.21 -22.38
N GLU A 11 -9.38 -6.21 -23.23
CA GLU A 11 -9.67 -7.35 -24.13
C GLU A 11 -8.50 -7.65 -25.06
N ARG A 12 -7.86 -6.62 -25.60
CA ARG A 12 -6.69 -6.79 -26.46
C ARG A 12 -5.50 -7.37 -25.69
N LEU A 13 -5.29 -6.93 -24.45
CA LEU A 13 -4.24 -7.48 -23.58
C LEU A 13 -4.54 -8.93 -23.20
N GLU A 14 -5.78 -9.25 -22.88
CA GLU A 14 -6.20 -10.62 -22.54
C GLU A 14 -6.01 -11.56 -23.72
N LYS A 15 -6.42 -11.15 -24.93
CA LYS A 15 -6.19 -11.93 -26.15
C LYS A 15 -4.70 -12.18 -26.39
N LYS A 16 -3.83 -11.20 -26.11
CA LYS A 16 -2.38 -11.37 -26.19
C LYS A 16 -1.87 -12.38 -25.15
N ARG A 17 -2.33 -12.30 -23.89
CA ARG A 17 -1.96 -13.26 -22.83
C ARG A 17 -2.37 -14.69 -23.20
N GLN A 18 -3.57 -14.86 -23.74
CA GLN A 18 -4.07 -16.18 -24.16
C GLN A 18 -3.28 -16.74 -25.34
N ALA A 19 -2.99 -15.92 -26.35
CA ALA A 19 -2.16 -16.31 -27.49
C ALA A 19 -0.74 -16.71 -27.06
N GLU A 20 -0.14 -15.97 -26.13
CA GLU A 20 1.17 -16.29 -25.57
C GLU A 20 1.15 -17.61 -24.78
N LYS A 21 0.12 -17.82 -23.95
CA LYS A 21 -0.07 -19.06 -23.20
C LYS A 21 -0.18 -20.28 -24.12
N LEU A 22 -0.96 -20.17 -25.20
CA LEU A 22 -1.08 -21.22 -26.22
C LEU A 22 0.25 -21.47 -26.96
N ARG A 23 0.99 -20.40 -27.29
CA ARG A 23 2.32 -20.53 -27.91
C ARG A 23 3.27 -21.31 -27.02
N TYR A 24 3.34 -20.98 -25.72
CA TYR A 24 4.19 -21.72 -24.77
C TYR A 24 3.75 -23.18 -24.62
N GLN A 25 2.45 -23.46 -24.59
CA GLN A 25 1.95 -24.83 -24.55
C GLN A 25 2.39 -25.64 -25.79
N ARG A 26 2.31 -25.06 -27.00
CA ARG A 26 2.80 -25.71 -28.22
C ARG A 26 4.30 -26.02 -28.15
N ILE A 27 5.10 -25.07 -27.67
CA ILE A 27 6.55 -25.28 -27.51
C ILE A 27 6.84 -26.36 -26.47
N LYS A 28 6.08 -26.39 -25.36
CA LYS A 28 6.26 -27.38 -24.29
C LYS A 28 5.93 -28.80 -24.77
N ASN A 29 4.89 -28.94 -25.59
CA ASN A 29 4.42 -30.23 -26.11
C ASN A 29 5.34 -30.79 -27.20
N ASP A 30 6.06 -29.95 -27.93
CA ASP A 30 7.05 -30.36 -28.92
C ASP A 30 8.41 -30.61 -28.25
N PRO A 31 8.92 -31.87 -28.20
CA PRO A 31 10.12 -32.20 -27.44
C PRO A 31 11.37 -31.50 -27.98
N VAL A 32 11.48 -31.32 -29.31
CA VAL A 32 12.64 -30.70 -29.96
C VAL A 32 12.68 -29.21 -29.62
N LYS A 33 11.56 -28.51 -29.78
CA LYS A 33 11.48 -27.07 -29.46
C LYS A 33 11.65 -26.80 -27.96
N ASN A 34 11.14 -27.70 -27.11
CA ASN A 34 11.32 -27.60 -25.66
C ASN A 34 12.81 -27.75 -25.27
N ALA A 35 13.52 -28.71 -25.86
CA ALA A 35 14.96 -28.89 -25.64
C ALA A 35 15.75 -27.64 -26.07
N GLN A 36 15.49 -27.11 -27.26
CA GLN A 36 16.11 -25.88 -27.76
C GLN A 36 15.84 -24.68 -26.84
N LEU A 37 14.62 -24.54 -26.32
CA LEU A 37 14.27 -23.47 -25.38
C LEU A 37 15.09 -23.60 -24.08
N LYS A 38 15.13 -24.79 -23.49
CA LYS A 38 15.91 -25.06 -22.27
C LYS A 38 17.40 -24.76 -22.46
N GLU A 39 17.96 -25.14 -23.59
CA GLU A 39 19.36 -24.87 -23.90
C GLU A 39 19.63 -23.37 -24.04
N LYS A 40 18.75 -22.64 -24.75
CA LYS A 40 18.83 -21.18 -24.85
C LYS A 40 18.74 -20.49 -23.49
N GLU A 41 17.85 -20.95 -22.62
CA GLU A 41 17.73 -20.45 -21.24
C GLU A 41 18.99 -20.72 -20.41
N LYS A 42 19.57 -21.93 -20.53
CA LYS A 42 20.82 -22.30 -19.87
C LYS A 42 21.98 -21.42 -20.33
N GLN A 43 22.10 -21.16 -21.63
CA GLN A 43 23.11 -20.26 -22.19
C GLN A 43 22.92 -18.82 -21.71
N GLN A 44 21.68 -18.33 -21.67
CA GLN A 44 21.40 -17.00 -21.12
C GLN A 44 21.74 -16.89 -19.63
N TYR A 45 21.44 -17.92 -18.85
CA TYR A 45 21.80 -17.96 -17.43
C TYR A 45 23.33 -17.89 -17.24
N LYS A 46 24.09 -18.68 -18.01
CA LYS A 46 25.56 -18.61 -18.01
C LYS A 46 26.06 -17.20 -18.33
N LYS A 47 25.57 -16.59 -19.42
CA LYS A 47 25.92 -15.21 -19.81
C LYS A 47 25.60 -14.19 -18.71
N LYS A 48 24.46 -14.32 -18.03
CA LYS A 48 24.08 -13.41 -16.92
C LYS A 48 24.96 -13.60 -15.69
N LYS A 49 25.37 -14.85 -15.41
CA LYS A 49 26.29 -15.18 -14.33
C LYS A 49 27.70 -14.63 -14.62
N GLU A 50 28.21 -14.83 -15.84
CA GLU A 50 29.48 -14.27 -16.32
C GLU A 50 29.48 -12.74 -16.25
N LYS A 51 28.39 -12.09 -16.65
CA LYS A 51 28.20 -10.63 -16.53
C LYS A 51 28.02 -10.13 -15.08
N GLY A 52 27.98 -11.01 -14.08
CA GLY A 52 27.75 -10.63 -12.68
C GLY A 52 26.34 -10.16 -12.34
N GLN A 53 25.38 -10.27 -13.26
CA GLN A 53 23.97 -9.90 -13.03
C GLN A 53 23.25 -10.90 -12.13
N ILE A 54 23.72 -12.15 -12.09
CA ILE A 54 23.25 -13.20 -11.18
C ILE A 54 24.44 -13.61 -10.32
N LYS A 55 24.32 -13.38 -9.01
CA LYS A 55 25.31 -13.79 -8.01
C LYS A 55 24.82 -15.02 -7.26
N SER A 56 25.74 -15.93 -6.91
CA SER A 56 25.43 -16.97 -5.92
C SER A 56 25.24 -16.33 -4.54
N ILE A 57 24.51 -16.99 -3.64
CA ILE A 57 24.36 -16.48 -2.27
C ILE A 57 25.68 -16.37 -1.51
N LYS A 58 26.64 -17.25 -1.83
CA LYS A 58 27.99 -17.22 -1.27
C LYS A 58 28.77 -15.99 -1.73
N ASP A 59 28.48 -15.51 -2.94
CA ASP A 59 29.17 -14.38 -3.56
C ASP A 59 28.45 -13.03 -3.30
N MET A 60 27.34 -13.06 -2.55
CA MET A 60 26.60 -11.86 -2.14
C MET A 60 27.12 -11.32 -0.80
N SER A 61 27.10 -10.00 -0.64
CA SER A 61 27.37 -9.37 0.65
C SER A 61 26.37 -9.81 1.72
N GLU A 62 26.74 -9.76 3.00
CA GLU A 62 25.83 -10.17 4.07
C GLU A 62 24.50 -9.41 4.06
N ARG A 63 24.52 -8.14 3.68
CA ARG A 63 23.33 -7.30 3.60
C ARG A 63 22.38 -7.79 2.52
N GLU A 64 22.91 -8.12 1.34
CA GLU A 64 22.15 -8.72 0.24
C GLU A 64 21.63 -10.11 0.63
N GLN A 65 22.46 -10.94 1.27
CA GLN A 65 22.03 -12.25 1.77
C GLN A 65 20.87 -12.12 2.76
N ARG A 66 20.94 -11.19 3.72
CA ARG A 66 19.84 -10.91 4.67
C ARG A 66 18.55 -10.53 3.92
N ALA A 67 18.65 -9.66 2.92
CA ALA A 67 17.51 -9.24 2.10
C ALA A 67 16.88 -10.42 1.33
N ILE A 68 17.70 -11.24 0.67
CA ILE A 68 17.26 -12.45 -0.05
C ILE A 68 16.56 -13.42 0.91
N ARG A 69 17.18 -13.71 2.07
CA ARG A 69 16.60 -14.61 3.08
C ARG A 69 15.29 -14.08 3.66
N LYS A 70 15.14 -12.76 3.81
CA LYS A 70 13.87 -12.14 4.19
C LYS A 70 12.78 -12.42 3.14
N ILE A 71 13.08 -12.22 1.85
CA ILE A 71 12.15 -12.52 0.75
C ILE A 71 11.80 -14.03 0.75
N TRP A 72 12.78 -14.91 0.96
CA TRP A 72 12.54 -16.35 1.04
C TRP A 72 11.60 -16.71 2.20
N ARG A 73 11.85 -16.20 3.41
CA ARG A 73 10.96 -16.40 4.56
C ARG A 73 9.53 -15.95 4.28
N GLU A 74 9.35 -14.80 3.64
CA GLU A 74 8.03 -14.31 3.23
C GLU A 74 7.36 -15.20 2.19
N LYS A 75 8.09 -15.64 1.15
CA LYS A 75 7.57 -16.55 0.12
C LYS A 75 7.18 -17.91 0.71
N THR A 76 8.02 -18.48 1.57
CA THR A 76 7.75 -19.75 2.26
C THR A 76 6.53 -19.64 3.16
N LYS A 77 6.40 -18.54 3.92
CA LYS A 77 5.21 -18.27 4.73
C LYS A 77 3.95 -18.20 3.85
N LYS A 78 3.97 -17.41 2.77
CA LYS A 78 2.84 -17.30 1.83
C LYS A 78 2.45 -18.65 1.22
N HIS A 79 3.44 -19.47 0.88
CA HIS A 79 3.20 -20.83 0.37
C HIS A 79 2.51 -21.70 1.43
N ARG A 80 3.05 -21.75 2.65
CA ARG A 80 2.46 -22.51 3.76
C ARG A 80 1.04 -22.05 4.07
N ASP A 81 0.79 -20.74 4.08
CA ASP A 81 -0.55 -20.19 4.34
C ASP A 81 -1.53 -20.59 3.22
N ARG A 82 -1.09 -20.60 1.95
CA ARG A 82 -1.89 -21.09 0.82
C ARG A 82 -2.22 -22.58 0.96
N VAL A 83 -1.24 -23.41 1.31
CA VAL A 83 -1.44 -24.85 1.51
C VAL A 83 -2.44 -25.10 2.63
N LYS A 84 -2.33 -24.39 3.76
CA LYS A 84 -3.30 -24.47 4.86
C LYS A 84 -4.72 -24.13 4.40
N LEU A 85 -4.88 -23.05 3.62
CA LEU A 85 -6.19 -22.66 3.08
C LEU A 85 -6.77 -23.70 2.11
N GLN A 86 -5.94 -24.34 1.30
CA GLN A 86 -6.38 -25.43 0.42
C GLN A 86 -6.83 -26.65 1.22
N ILE A 87 -6.08 -27.04 2.26
CA ILE A 87 -6.46 -28.14 3.14
C ILE A 87 -7.81 -27.84 3.84
N THR A 88 -7.97 -26.64 4.41
CA THR A 88 -9.25 -26.26 5.04
C THR A 88 -10.42 -26.18 4.07
N ARG A 89 -10.16 -25.90 2.79
CA ARG A 89 -11.19 -25.83 1.74
C ARG A 89 -11.59 -27.21 1.21
N ASN A 90 -10.65 -28.16 1.21
CA ASN A 90 -10.85 -29.49 0.66
C ASN A 90 -11.32 -30.51 1.70
N ASN A 91 -11.27 -30.19 3.00
CA ASN A 91 -11.96 -30.98 4.00
C ASN A 91 -13.47 -30.74 3.89
N PRO A 92 -14.28 -31.77 3.64
CA PRO A 92 -15.73 -31.63 3.76
C PRO A 92 -16.04 -31.32 5.23
N ILE A 93 -16.87 -30.30 5.46
CA ILE A 93 -17.55 -30.08 6.74
C ILE A 93 -18.65 -31.14 6.78
N THR A 94 -18.28 -32.41 6.89
CA THR A 94 -19.21 -33.44 7.32
C THR A 94 -19.15 -33.40 8.83
N PRO A 95 -20.21 -32.96 9.54
CA PRO A 95 -20.29 -33.26 10.97
C PRO A 95 -20.16 -34.78 11.09
N PRO A 96 -19.39 -35.32 12.06
CA PRO A 96 -19.35 -36.75 12.28
C PRO A 96 -20.78 -37.20 12.60
N ALA A 97 -21.45 -37.82 11.63
CA ALA A 97 -22.69 -38.51 11.86
C ALA A 97 -22.31 -39.89 12.41
N SER A 98 -22.34 -40.03 13.73
CA SER A 98 -22.62 -41.29 14.40
C SER A 98 -22.75 -41.01 15.89
N ASP A 99 -23.94 -41.29 16.42
CA ASP A 99 -24.14 -41.59 17.83
C ASP A 99 -23.03 -42.53 18.31
N ASN A 100 -22.30 -42.11 19.33
CA ASN A 100 -21.72 -42.97 20.34
C ASN A 100 -21.64 -42.12 21.61
N GLU A 101 -22.43 -42.54 22.58
CA GLU A 101 -22.28 -42.27 24.00
C GLU A 101 -20.78 -42.36 24.41
N ASP A 102 -20.39 -41.56 25.40
CA ASP A 102 -19.07 -41.53 26.05
C ASP A 102 -17.86 -40.98 25.25
N GLN A 103 -17.79 -39.65 25.12
CA GLN A 103 -16.51 -38.95 25.02
C GLN A 103 -16.05 -38.47 26.41
N PRO A 104 -14.84 -38.82 26.88
CA PRO A 104 -14.31 -38.23 28.11
C PRO A 104 -14.11 -36.72 27.91
N PRO A 105 -14.42 -35.88 28.91
CA PRO A 105 -14.31 -34.43 28.79
C PRO A 105 -12.86 -34.06 28.43
N LEU A 106 -12.69 -33.41 27.28
CA LEU A 106 -11.40 -32.85 26.88
C LEU A 106 -10.91 -31.88 27.97
N PRO A 107 -9.61 -31.91 28.35
CA PRO A 107 -9.11 -31.11 29.45
C PRO A 107 -9.35 -29.62 29.17
N GLU A 108 -10.12 -28.98 30.05
CA GLU A 108 -10.67 -27.61 29.94
C GLU A 108 -9.61 -26.56 29.54
N ASN A 109 -8.36 -26.80 29.91
CA ASN A 109 -7.19 -25.96 29.60
C ASN A 109 -6.99 -25.71 28.10
N ASN A 110 -7.32 -26.68 27.24
CA ASN A 110 -7.13 -26.55 25.78
C ASN A 110 -8.21 -25.70 25.11
N ILE A 111 -9.42 -25.67 25.67
CA ILE A 111 -10.56 -24.90 25.15
C ILE A 111 -10.32 -23.41 25.41
N ALA A 112 -9.90 -23.06 26.63
CA ALA A 112 -9.58 -21.69 27.02
C ALA A 112 -8.40 -21.12 26.19
N LEU A 113 -7.38 -21.93 25.92
CA LEU A 113 -6.25 -21.51 25.09
C LEU A 113 -6.67 -21.26 23.63
N ALA A 114 -7.49 -22.14 23.06
CA ALA A 114 -8.03 -21.97 21.71
C ALA A 114 -8.93 -20.72 21.60
N ALA A 115 -9.76 -20.45 22.61
CA ALA A 115 -10.57 -19.23 22.67
C ALA A 115 -9.72 -17.96 22.72
N LYS A 116 -8.65 -17.94 23.54
CA LYS A 116 -7.68 -16.83 23.59
C LYS A 116 -7.01 -16.59 22.23
N GLN A 117 -6.59 -17.66 21.54
CA GLN A 117 -5.99 -17.54 20.21
C GLN A 117 -6.97 -16.98 19.16
N ARG A 118 -8.24 -17.41 19.17
CA ARG A 118 -9.28 -16.87 18.28
C ARG A 118 -9.52 -15.38 18.54
N SER A 119 -9.61 -14.98 19.81
CA SER A 119 -9.76 -13.58 20.22
C SER A 119 -8.58 -12.72 19.75
N GLU A 120 -7.35 -13.21 19.93
CA GLU A 120 -6.13 -12.54 19.47
C GLU A 120 -6.10 -12.31 17.95
N ILE A 121 -6.53 -13.32 17.18
CA ILE A 121 -6.61 -13.22 15.72
C ILE A 121 -7.65 -12.17 15.31
N GLN A 122 -8.85 -12.22 15.90
CA GLN A 122 -9.91 -11.24 15.64
C GLN A 122 -9.48 -9.82 16.00
N ARG A 123 -8.80 -9.64 17.14
CA ARG A 123 -8.24 -8.35 17.56
C ARG A 123 -7.23 -7.81 16.54
N LYS A 124 -6.33 -8.65 16.05
CA LYS A 124 -5.36 -8.27 15.00
C LYS A 124 -6.04 -7.88 13.70
N LEU A 125 -7.07 -8.61 13.28
CA LEU A 125 -7.86 -8.28 12.09
C LEU A 125 -8.58 -6.93 12.24
N ARG A 126 -9.25 -6.71 13.38
CA ARG A 126 -9.90 -5.44 13.72
C ARG A 126 -8.91 -4.28 13.69
N ASN A 127 -7.74 -4.42 14.34
CA ASN A 127 -6.71 -3.38 14.36
C ASN A 127 -6.17 -3.07 12.96
N LYS A 128 -6.05 -4.08 12.09
CA LYS A 128 -5.64 -3.88 10.70
C LYS A 128 -6.69 -3.09 9.90
N LEU A 129 -7.97 -3.39 10.11
CA LEU A 129 -9.08 -2.67 9.48
C LEU A 129 -9.12 -1.21 9.96
N ILE A 130 -9.03 -0.99 11.26
CA ILE A 130 -8.98 0.35 11.87
C ILE A 130 -7.82 1.17 11.29
N LYS A 131 -6.61 0.60 11.21
CA LYS A 131 -5.46 1.30 10.61
C LYS A 131 -5.70 1.67 9.15
N LYS A 132 -6.34 0.80 8.37
CA LYS A 132 -6.67 1.08 6.96
C LYS A 132 -7.66 2.25 6.86
N GLN A 133 -8.73 2.21 7.65
CA GLN A 133 -9.73 3.28 7.72
C GLN A 133 -9.12 4.61 8.17
N GLN A 134 -8.22 4.59 9.18
CA GLN A 134 -7.52 5.79 9.63
C GLN A 134 -6.62 6.40 8.54
N CYS A 135 -5.92 5.57 7.77
CA CYS A 135 -5.14 6.02 6.62
C CYS A 135 -6.03 6.68 5.54
N GLU A 136 -7.18 6.08 5.25
CA GLU A 136 -8.14 6.58 4.28
C GLU A 136 -8.75 7.92 4.73
N ILE A 137 -9.19 8.02 5.99
CA ILE A 137 -9.64 9.28 6.60
C ILE A 137 -8.56 10.36 6.51
N LYS A 138 -7.30 10.01 6.79
CA LYS A 138 -6.17 10.95 6.67
C LYS A 138 -6.00 11.46 5.25
N GLN A 139 -6.07 10.58 4.25
CA GLN A 139 -5.99 10.96 2.83
C GLN A 139 -7.16 11.84 2.41
N LEU A 140 -8.40 11.47 2.76
CA LEU A 140 -9.59 12.25 2.45
C LEU A 140 -9.54 13.65 3.09
N ARG A 141 -9.14 13.74 4.37
CA ARG A 141 -8.91 15.03 5.04
C ARG A 141 -7.88 15.88 4.32
N GLN A 142 -6.81 15.28 3.82
CA GLN A 142 -5.79 15.98 3.05
C GLN A 142 -6.35 16.52 1.73
N ASN A 143 -7.09 15.68 0.99
CA ASN A 143 -7.71 16.06 -0.27
C ASN A 143 -8.70 17.22 -0.09
N VAL A 144 -9.52 17.19 0.97
CA VAL A 144 -10.43 18.31 1.30
C VAL A 144 -9.65 19.59 1.56
N ARG A 145 -8.56 19.53 2.35
CA ARG A 145 -7.70 20.70 2.61
C ARG A 145 -7.11 21.27 1.33
N ASP A 146 -6.67 20.43 0.42
CA ASP A 146 -6.04 20.87 -0.84
C ASP A 146 -7.07 21.46 -1.81
N CYS A 147 -8.26 20.86 -1.89
CA CYS A 147 -9.40 21.43 -2.62
C CYS A 147 -9.80 22.81 -2.06
N GLN A 148 -9.90 22.95 -0.73
CA GLN A 148 -10.19 24.23 -0.09
C GLN A 148 -9.12 25.30 -0.39
N LYS A 149 -7.83 24.93 -0.34
CA LYS A 149 -6.73 25.84 -0.73
C LYS A 149 -6.85 26.27 -2.19
N LYS A 150 -7.22 25.36 -3.09
CA LYS A 150 -7.43 25.65 -4.51
C LYS A 150 -8.58 26.63 -4.70
N ILE A 151 -9.72 26.41 -4.05
CA ILE A 151 -10.86 27.32 -4.07
C ILE A 151 -10.44 28.71 -3.55
N ARG A 152 -9.72 28.78 -2.42
CA ARG A 152 -9.20 30.06 -1.90
C ARG A 152 -8.28 30.78 -2.88
N ARG A 153 -7.43 30.05 -3.62
CA ARG A 153 -6.55 30.65 -4.64
C ARG A 153 -7.32 31.13 -5.86
N MET A 154 -8.32 30.37 -6.29
CA MET A 154 -9.19 30.73 -7.42
C MET A 154 -10.11 31.91 -7.09
N GLY A 155 -10.61 31.98 -5.86
CA GLY A 155 -11.43 33.08 -5.36
C GLY A 155 -10.63 34.34 -4.99
N LYS A 156 -9.30 34.28 -4.96
CA LYS A 156 -8.47 35.49 -4.91
C LYS A 156 -8.49 36.12 -6.31
N GLN A 157 -9.20 37.23 -6.43
CA GLN A 157 -9.12 38.09 -7.61
C GLN A 157 -7.65 38.49 -7.81
N LYS A 158 -7.13 38.35 -9.04
CA LYS A 158 -5.76 38.75 -9.35
C LYS A 158 -5.67 40.28 -9.24
N MET A 159 -5.23 40.77 -8.09
CA MET A 159 -4.96 42.20 -7.89
C MET A 159 -3.87 42.63 -8.86
N THR A 160 -4.19 43.58 -9.74
CA THR A 160 -3.20 44.23 -10.60
C THR A 160 -2.19 45.00 -9.75
N PRO A 161 -0.99 45.30 -10.25
CA PRO A 161 -0.01 46.09 -9.50
C PRO A 161 -0.58 47.40 -8.95
N ASN A 162 -1.39 48.13 -9.75
CA ASN A 162 -2.08 49.35 -9.31
C ASN A 162 -3.13 49.10 -8.24
N SER A 163 -3.87 48.00 -8.31
CA SER A 163 -4.86 47.62 -7.31
C SER A 163 -4.22 47.29 -5.95
N LYS A 164 -3.02 46.70 -5.94
CA LYS A 164 -2.24 46.51 -4.70
C LYS A 164 -1.74 47.82 -4.11
N VAL A 165 -1.28 48.75 -4.95
CA VAL A 165 -0.85 50.08 -4.53
C VAL A 165 -2.02 50.88 -3.96
N ALA A 166 -3.20 50.82 -4.59
CA ALA A 166 -4.42 51.46 -4.09
C ALA A 166 -4.87 50.89 -2.73
N ASP A 167 -4.82 49.57 -2.54
CA ASP A 167 -5.18 48.91 -1.28
C ASP A 167 -4.17 49.23 -0.16
N LEU A 168 -2.87 49.30 -0.50
CA LEU A 168 -1.84 49.80 0.42
C LEU A 168 -2.12 51.26 0.81
N LEU A 169 -2.43 52.13 -0.15
CA LEU A 169 -2.73 53.55 0.09
C LEU A 169 -3.99 53.76 0.95
N GLN A 170 -5.02 52.93 0.75
CA GLN A 170 -6.25 52.94 1.56
C GLN A 170 -6.02 52.45 2.99
N ASN A 171 -5.14 51.48 3.21
CA ASN A 171 -4.81 50.97 4.55
C ASN A 171 -3.76 51.84 5.27
N THR A 172 -3.03 52.69 4.56
CA THR A 172 -2.08 53.68 5.12
C THR A 172 -2.72 55.01 5.47
N THR A 173 -4.04 55.09 5.65
CA THR A 173 -4.65 56.25 6.29
C THR A 173 -3.97 56.46 7.65
N LYS A 174 -3.58 57.71 7.94
CA LYS A 174 -2.74 58.08 9.09
C LYS A 174 -3.27 57.52 10.43
N GLU A 175 -4.58 57.34 10.53
CA GLU A 175 -5.28 56.75 11.67
C GLU A 175 -4.86 55.30 11.97
N ASN A 176 -4.73 54.45 10.96
CA ASN A 176 -4.33 53.05 11.14
C ASN A 176 -2.87 52.92 11.61
N VAL A 177 -1.98 53.80 11.14
CA VAL A 177 -0.56 53.80 11.53
C VAL A 177 -0.37 54.27 12.97
N GLU A 178 -1.12 55.31 13.38
CA GLU A 178 -1.13 55.80 14.76
C GLU A 178 -1.71 54.75 15.72
N GLU A 179 -2.78 54.06 15.34
CA GLU A 179 -3.41 53.03 16.17
C GLU A 179 -2.51 51.80 16.35
N VAL A 180 -1.82 51.36 15.29
CA VAL A 180 -0.82 50.28 15.37
C VAL A 180 0.38 50.68 16.24
N LYS A 181 0.87 51.91 16.15
CA LYS A 181 1.93 52.42 17.05
C LYS A 181 1.46 52.44 18.49
N LYS A 182 0.25 52.96 18.76
CA LYS A 182 -0.33 53.04 20.11
C LYS A 182 -0.45 51.65 20.73
N ASN A 183 -0.93 50.68 19.98
CA ASN A 183 -1.04 49.28 20.41
C ASN A 183 0.33 48.63 20.66
N TYR A 184 1.33 48.90 19.81
CA TYR A 184 2.70 48.41 20.02
C TYR A 184 3.30 48.96 21.32
N TYR A 185 3.15 50.26 21.58
CA TYR A 185 3.63 50.89 22.81
C TYR A 185 2.89 50.39 24.06
N LEU A 186 1.57 50.19 23.99
CA LEU A 186 0.77 49.61 25.07
C LEU A 186 1.22 48.20 25.46
N VAL A 187 1.41 47.31 24.48
CA VAL A 187 1.87 45.92 24.72
C VAL A 187 3.29 45.90 25.26
N ARG A 188 4.17 46.77 24.75
CA ARG A 188 5.54 46.88 25.22
C ARG A 188 5.61 47.40 26.65
N TRP A 189 4.79 48.39 27.00
CA TRP A 189 4.73 48.95 28.35
C TRP A 189 4.16 47.95 29.37
N SER A 190 3.11 47.22 28.98
CA SER A 190 2.52 46.15 29.81
C SER A 190 3.52 45.01 30.09
N ASN A 191 4.29 44.59 29.08
CA ASN A 191 5.35 43.58 29.24
C ASN A 191 6.54 44.03 30.09
N ILE A 192 6.85 45.32 30.12
CA ILE A 192 7.92 45.88 30.95
C ILE A 192 7.48 45.91 32.42
N ASN A 193 6.22 46.26 32.69
CA ASN A 193 5.68 46.29 34.05
C ASN A 193 5.40 44.89 34.61
N SER A 194 5.05 43.91 33.77
CA SER A 194 4.87 42.50 34.17
C SER A 194 6.19 41.79 34.53
N LYS A 195 7.35 42.36 34.22
CA LYS A 195 8.68 41.79 34.53
C LYS A 195 9.34 42.41 35.77
N LYS A 196 8.66 43.33 36.46
CA LYS A 196 9.15 44.05 37.64
C LYS A 196 8.50 43.60 38.97
N ILE A 197 7.78 42.48 38.96
CA ILE A 197 7.30 41.76 40.15
C ILE A 197 8.06 40.44 40.21
#